data_AF-P72522-F1
#
_entry.id   AF-P72522-F1
#
_cell.length_a   1.000
_cell.length_b   1.000
_cell.length_c   1.000
_cell.angle_alpha   90.00
_cell.angle_beta   90.00
_cell.angle_gamma   90.00
#
_symmetry.space_group_name_H-M   'P 1'
#
loop_
_entity.id
_entity.type
_entity.pdbx_description
1 polymer ?
#
loop_
_entity_poly.entity_id
_entity_poly.type
_entity_poly.pdbx_seq_one_letter_code
_entity_poly.pdbx_strand_id
1 'polypeptide(L)'
;MNKGLFEKRCKYSIRKFSLGVASVMIGAAFFGTSPVLADSVQSGSTANLPADLATALATAKENDGRDFEAPKVGEDQGSPEVTDGPKTEEELLALEKEKPAEEKPKEDKPAAAKPETPKTVTPEWQTVEKKEQQGTVTIREEKGVRYNQLSSTAQNDNAGKPALFEKKGLTVDANGNATVDLTFKDDSEKGKSRFGVFLKFKDTKNNVFVGYDKDGWFWEYKSPTTSTWYRGSRVAAPETGSTNRLSITLKSDGQLNASNNDVNLFDTVTLPAAVNDHLKNEKKILLKAGSYDDERTVVSVKTDNQEGVKTEDTPAEKETGPEVDDSKVTYDTIQSKVLKAVIDQAFPSCQGIQLEWTYFARTGSTVQPSLYQ
;
A
#
# COMPACT_ATOMS: atom_id res chain seq x y z
N MET A 1 32.95 -27.32 -26.73
CA MET A 1 32.58 -27.08 -25.32
C MET A 1 31.40 -26.12 -25.31
N ASN A 2 30.20 -26.62 -25.02
CA ASN A 2 28.96 -25.84 -25.20
C ASN A 2 28.73 -24.92 -24.00
N LYS A 3 28.44 -23.65 -24.27
CA LYS A 3 28.00 -22.68 -23.25
C LYS A 3 26.47 -22.74 -23.16
N GLY A 4 25.95 -23.36 -22.10
CA GLY A 4 24.52 -23.36 -21.80
C GLY A 4 24.09 -22.03 -21.19
N LEU A 5 23.16 -21.33 -21.84
CA LEU A 5 22.44 -20.20 -21.27
C LEU A 5 21.52 -20.71 -20.16
N PHE A 6 21.65 -20.20 -18.93
CA PHE A 6 20.66 -20.39 -17.88
C PHE A 6 19.88 -19.09 -17.67
N GLU A 7 18.58 -19.13 -17.99
CA GLU A 7 17.63 -18.06 -17.69
C GLU A 7 17.58 -17.80 -16.17
N LYS A 8 17.78 -16.54 -15.76
CA LYS A 8 17.44 -16.12 -14.40
C LYS A 8 15.92 -15.96 -14.28
N ARG A 9 15.21 -17.05 -13.94
CA ARG A 9 13.81 -16.94 -13.50
C ARG A 9 13.77 -16.39 -12.06
N CYS A 10 13.33 -15.14 -11.92
CA CYS A 10 13.13 -14.50 -10.62
C CYS A 10 12.11 -15.29 -9.79
N LYS A 11 12.55 -15.86 -8.66
CA LYS A 11 11.64 -16.42 -7.65
C LYS A 11 11.08 -15.27 -6.80
N TYR A 12 9.80 -14.96 -6.99
CA TYR A 12 9.07 -14.08 -6.07
C TYR A 12 8.86 -14.80 -4.73
N SER A 13 9.35 -14.21 -3.63
CA SER A 13 8.98 -14.66 -2.28
C SER A 13 7.67 -14.00 -1.86
N ILE A 14 6.57 -14.74 -1.90
CA ILE A 14 5.32 -14.30 -1.27
C ILE A 14 5.55 -14.33 0.25
N ARG A 15 5.66 -13.17 0.89
CA ARG A 15 5.68 -13.08 2.36
C ARG A 15 4.25 -13.32 2.88
N LYS A 16 4.18 -14.16 3.91
CA LYS A 16 3.00 -14.57 4.71
C LYS A 16 1.74 -13.71 4.50
N PHE A 17 0.73 -14.32 3.90
CA PHE A 17 -0.68 -13.97 4.11
C PHE A 17 -1.47 -15.27 4.30
N SER A 18 -2.58 -15.21 5.06
CA SER A 18 -3.49 -16.33 5.34
C SER A 18 -2.98 -17.41 6.32
N LEU A 19 -2.94 -17.07 7.62
CA LEU A 19 -3.15 -18.04 8.70
C LEU A 19 -4.29 -17.53 9.59
N GLY A 20 -5.55 -17.73 9.15
CA GLY A 20 -6.70 -17.12 9.84
C GLY A 20 -8.10 -17.31 9.22
N VAL A 21 -8.36 -18.37 8.45
CA VAL A 21 -9.74 -18.71 8.01
C VAL A 21 -10.04 -20.23 7.93
N ALA A 22 -9.03 -21.10 7.98
CA ALA A 22 -9.21 -22.54 7.69
C ALA A 22 -9.76 -23.39 8.87
N SER A 23 -9.88 -22.84 10.08
CA SER A 23 -10.09 -23.64 11.30
C SER A 23 -11.55 -23.91 11.69
N VAL A 24 -12.55 -23.53 10.87
CA VAL A 24 -13.98 -23.68 11.21
C VAL A 24 -14.68 -24.81 10.43
N MET A 25 -14.14 -25.24 9.28
CA MET A 25 -14.83 -26.17 8.36
C MET A 25 -14.49 -27.66 8.55
N ILE A 26 -13.75 -28.04 9.61
CA ILE A 26 -13.45 -29.45 9.95
C ILE A 26 -13.91 -29.77 11.40
N GLY A 27 -15.04 -29.17 11.82
CA GLY A 27 -15.69 -29.47 13.11
C GLY A 27 -17.00 -30.25 13.00
N ALA A 28 -17.53 -30.45 11.79
CA ALA A 28 -18.94 -30.84 11.57
C ALA A 28 -19.15 -32.28 11.04
N ALA A 29 -18.14 -33.15 11.08
CA ALA A 29 -18.18 -34.46 10.40
C ALA A 29 -18.07 -35.71 11.29
N PHE A 30 -17.87 -35.59 12.62
CA PHE A 30 -17.55 -36.75 13.48
C PHE A 30 -18.28 -36.85 14.84
N PHE A 31 -19.31 -36.04 15.10
CA PHE A 31 -20.18 -36.21 16.28
C PHE A 31 -21.60 -36.62 15.88
N GLY A 32 -21.72 -37.88 15.47
CA GLY A 32 -22.97 -38.47 14.99
C GLY A 32 -23.20 -39.91 15.44
N THR A 33 -23.07 -40.20 16.75
CA THR A 33 -23.66 -41.39 17.44
C THR A 33 -23.31 -41.41 18.95
N SER A 34 -23.98 -40.60 19.77
CA SER A 34 -24.30 -40.89 21.20
C SER A 34 -25.05 -39.71 21.84
N PRO A 35 -26.14 -39.93 22.60
CA PRO A 35 -26.82 -38.85 23.30
C PRO A 35 -26.12 -38.56 24.64
N VAL A 36 -25.45 -37.42 24.74
CA VAL A 36 -25.07 -36.83 26.04
C VAL A 36 -26.05 -35.70 26.32
N LEU A 37 -26.91 -35.89 27.32
CA LEU A 37 -27.73 -34.83 27.88
C LEU A 37 -26.80 -33.84 28.62
N ALA A 38 -26.81 -32.59 28.19
CA ALA A 38 -26.20 -31.48 28.90
C ALA A 38 -27.24 -30.34 29.01
N ASP A 39 -27.29 -29.70 30.17
CA ASP A 39 -28.35 -28.79 30.58
C ASP A 39 -28.49 -27.52 29.72
N SER A 40 -29.69 -26.93 29.80
CA SER A 40 -30.08 -25.72 29.08
C SER A 40 -29.14 -24.53 29.32
N VAL A 41 -28.77 -23.84 28.24
CA VAL A 41 -28.21 -22.48 28.31
C VAL A 41 -29.20 -21.48 27.70
N GLN A 42 -29.29 -20.34 28.36
CA GLN A 42 -30.37 -19.35 28.27
C GLN A 42 -30.35 -18.53 26.96
N SER A 43 -31.54 -18.12 26.51
CA SER A 43 -31.76 -17.39 25.26
C SER A 43 -31.03 -16.03 25.19
N GLY A 44 -30.28 -15.81 24.11
CA GLY A 44 -29.75 -14.51 23.68
C GLY A 44 -30.51 -13.99 22.46
N SER A 45 -30.90 -12.71 22.47
CA SER A 45 -31.85 -12.13 21.51
C SER A 45 -31.29 -11.95 20.09
N THR A 46 -32.12 -12.20 19.08
CA THR A 46 -31.84 -12.03 17.63
C THR A 46 -32.34 -10.69 17.05
N ALA A 47 -32.64 -9.70 17.88
CA ALA A 47 -33.42 -8.51 17.51
C ALA A 47 -32.85 -7.57 16.41
N ASN A 48 -31.63 -7.78 15.90
CA ASN A 48 -30.96 -6.88 14.94
C ASN A 48 -30.31 -7.61 13.73
N LEU A 49 -30.91 -8.70 13.23
CA LEU A 49 -30.48 -9.33 11.98
C LEU A 49 -31.22 -8.76 10.75
N PRO A 50 -30.53 -8.47 9.63
CA PRO A 50 -31.20 -8.03 8.40
C PRO A 50 -32.05 -9.15 7.79
N ALA A 51 -33.18 -8.77 7.19
CA ALA A 51 -34.25 -9.69 6.77
C ALA A 51 -33.81 -10.80 5.78
N ASP A 52 -32.78 -10.53 4.96
CA ASP A 52 -32.17 -11.49 4.04
C ASP A 52 -31.58 -12.70 4.78
N LEU A 53 -30.72 -12.45 5.80
CA LEU A 53 -30.16 -13.51 6.63
C LEU A 53 -31.21 -14.22 7.50
N ALA A 54 -32.24 -13.52 7.97
CA ALA A 54 -33.32 -14.14 8.72
C ALA A 54 -34.13 -15.12 7.84
N THR A 55 -34.30 -14.79 6.57
CA THR A 55 -35.00 -15.66 5.59
C THR A 55 -34.16 -16.89 5.26
N ALA A 56 -32.88 -16.72 4.93
CA ALA A 56 -31.96 -17.83 4.65
C ALA A 56 -31.83 -18.83 5.83
N LEU A 57 -31.91 -18.34 7.08
CA LEU A 57 -31.87 -19.19 8.27
C LEU A 57 -33.17 -20.00 8.49
N ALA A 58 -34.30 -19.53 7.95
CA ALA A 58 -35.56 -20.26 7.97
C ALA A 58 -35.60 -21.37 6.90
N THR A 59 -35.17 -21.08 5.67
CA THR A 59 -35.11 -22.08 4.59
C THR A 59 -34.16 -23.24 4.90
N ALA A 60 -33.12 -22.99 5.70
CA ALA A 60 -32.19 -24.02 6.18
C ALA A 60 -32.76 -24.95 7.26
N LYS A 61 -33.94 -24.67 7.82
CA LYS A 61 -34.56 -25.47 8.90
C LYS A 61 -35.66 -26.43 8.44
N GLU A 62 -36.15 -26.34 7.21
CA GLU A 62 -37.28 -27.16 6.73
C GLU A 62 -36.86 -28.36 5.85
N ASN A 63 -35.62 -28.43 5.37
CA ASN A 63 -35.12 -29.55 4.56
C ASN A 63 -34.01 -30.31 5.28
N ASP A 64 -34.36 -31.42 5.92
CA ASP A 64 -33.46 -32.34 6.64
C ASP A 64 -32.46 -33.09 5.71
N GLY A 65 -31.57 -32.33 5.06
CA GLY A 65 -30.29 -32.81 4.54
C GLY A 65 -30.34 -33.95 3.52
N ARG A 66 -31.35 -34.01 2.64
CA ARG A 66 -31.40 -35.00 1.55
C ARG A 66 -31.58 -34.39 0.17
N ASP A 67 -31.01 -35.12 -0.78
CA ASP A 67 -31.09 -35.00 -2.25
C ASP A 67 -30.37 -33.80 -2.88
N PHE A 68 -29.10 -34.03 -3.24
CA PHE A 68 -28.39 -33.30 -4.28
C PHE A 68 -28.37 -34.16 -5.54
N GLU A 69 -29.21 -33.83 -6.52
CA GLU A 69 -29.27 -34.56 -7.80
C GLU A 69 -28.13 -34.12 -8.74
N ALA A 70 -27.42 -35.09 -9.34
CA ALA A 70 -26.27 -34.80 -10.19
C ALA A 70 -26.71 -34.50 -11.65
N PRO A 71 -26.12 -33.49 -12.33
CA PRO A 71 -26.43 -33.22 -13.73
C PRO A 71 -26.00 -34.39 -14.64
N LYS A 72 -26.89 -34.76 -15.58
CA LYS A 72 -26.62 -35.83 -16.56
C LYS A 72 -25.70 -35.35 -17.69
N VAL A 73 -24.95 -36.28 -18.24
CA VAL A 73 -24.05 -36.08 -19.39
C VAL A 73 -24.83 -36.18 -20.70
N GLY A 74 -24.69 -35.16 -21.55
CA GLY A 74 -24.88 -35.26 -23.00
C GLY A 74 -26.26 -34.87 -23.54
N GLU A 75 -26.39 -33.64 -24.01
CA GLU A 75 -26.93 -33.34 -25.35
C GLU A 75 -26.43 -31.94 -25.80
N ASP A 76 -25.93 -31.87 -27.03
CA ASP A 76 -25.46 -30.66 -27.71
C ASP A 76 -26.55 -30.17 -28.66
N GLN A 77 -26.85 -28.86 -28.66
CA GLN A 77 -27.25 -28.14 -29.87
C GLN A 77 -26.78 -26.67 -29.85
N GLY A 78 -25.84 -26.35 -30.76
CA GLY A 78 -26.09 -25.26 -31.71
C GLY A 78 -25.27 -23.98 -31.58
N SER A 79 -24.15 -23.93 -32.32
CA SER A 79 -23.49 -22.68 -32.75
C SER A 79 -24.33 -21.93 -33.80
N PRO A 80 -23.96 -20.70 -34.19
CA PRO A 80 -23.43 -20.62 -35.56
C PRO A 80 -22.04 -19.99 -35.67
N GLU A 81 -21.27 -20.66 -36.52
CA GLU A 81 -19.92 -20.39 -36.99
C GLU A 81 -19.90 -19.37 -38.14
N VAL A 82 -18.88 -18.50 -38.19
CA VAL A 82 -18.20 -18.07 -39.43
C VAL A 82 -16.72 -17.84 -39.13
N THR A 83 -15.92 -18.76 -39.65
CA THR A 83 -14.58 -18.67 -40.28
C THR A 83 -13.92 -17.27 -40.46
N ASP A 84 -12.59 -17.12 -40.58
CA ASP A 84 -11.61 -18.01 -41.22
C ASP A 84 -10.18 -17.86 -40.65
N GLY A 85 -9.29 -18.78 -41.06
CA GLY A 85 -7.95 -19.03 -40.51
C GLY A 85 -6.75 -18.33 -41.19
N PRO A 86 -5.53 -18.87 -40.99
CA PRO A 86 -4.31 -18.08 -40.84
C PRO A 86 -3.51 -17.80 -42.14
N LYS A 87 -2.53 -16.88 -42.03
CA LYS A 87 -1.43 -16.73 -43.00
C LYS A 87 -0.06 -16.86 -42.33
N THR A 88 0.90 -17.31 -43.14
CA THR A 88 2.10 -18.07 -42.76
C THR A 88 3.33 -17.22 -42.46
N GLU A 89 4.29 -17.77 -41.70
CA GLU A 89 5.54 -17.16 -41.22
C GLU A 89 6.60 -16.81 -42.28
N GLU A 90 6.28 -16.79 -43.59
CA GLU A 90 7.28 -16.58 -44.66
C GLU A 90 7.61 -15.11 -44.98
N GLU A 91 6.85 -14.12 -44.46
CA GLU A 91 7.05 -12.70 -44.82
C GLU A 91 7.96 -11.88 -43.87
N LEU A 92 8.55 -12.52 -42.85
CA LEU A 92 9.52 -11.89 -41.93
C LEU A 92 11.00 -12.23 -42.21
N LEU A 93 11.27 -13.09 -43.20
CA LEU A 93 12.63 -13.58 -43.52
C LEU A 93 13.27 -12.95 -44.76
N ALA A 94 12.67 -11.88 -45.31
CA ALA A 94 13.01 -11.33 -46.63
C ALA A 94 13.76 -9.98 -46.64
N LEU A 95 14.38 -9.55 -45.53
CA LEU A 95 15.19 -8.31 -45.50
C LEU A 95 16.60 -8.45 -44.89
N GLU A 96 17.12 -9.68 -44.77
CA GLU A 96 18.46 -9.94 -44.23
C GLU A 96 19.35 -10.73 -45.21
N LYS A 97 19.93 -10.04 -46.20
CA LYS A 97 21.21 -10.36 -46.89
C LYS A 97 21.52 -9.38 -48.03
N GLU A 98 22.53 -8.53 -47.83
CA GLU A 98 23.63 -8.41 -48.80
C GLU A 98 24.93 -7.89 -48.13
N LYS A 99 26.04 -8.57 -48.44
CA LYS A 99 27.47 -8.39 -48.04
C LYS A 99 28.30 -8.70 -49.33
N PRO A 100 29.66 -8.63 -49.45
CA PRO A 100 30.78 -8.60 -48.48
C PRO A 100 31.53 -7.22 -48.52
N ALA A 101 32.83 -6.99 -48.25
CA ALA A 101 34.04 -7.76 -47.88
C ALA A 101 34.93 -6.86 -46.95
N GLU A 102 35.77 -7.33 -46.02
CA GLU A 102 37.09 -8.02 -46.09
C GLU A 102 38.25 -7.06 -46.45
N GLU A 103 39.34 -6.86 -45.68
CA GLU A 103 40.26 -7.82 -45.02
C GLU A 103 40.67 -7.51 -43.53
N LYS A 104 41.65 -8.27 -42.99
CA LYS A 104 41.98 -8.55 -41.56
C LYS A 104 43.24 -7.79 -41.04
N PRO A 105 43.90 -8.16 -39.90
CA PRO A 105 43.48 -8.00 -38.49
C PRO A 105 44.57 -7.35 -37.58
N LYS A 106 44.27 -7.05 -36.30
CA LYS A 106 45.28 -7.06 -35.20
C LYS A 106 44.66 -7.09 -33.77
N GLU A 107 45.47 -7.51 -32.80
CA GLU A 107 45.11 -7.95 -31.44
C GLU A 107 45.08 -6.86 -30.33
N ASP A 108 44.51 -7.30 -29.21
CA ASP A 108 44.79 -6.94 -27.79
C ASP A 108 44.23 -5.66 -27.14
N LYS A 109 43.30 -5.89 -26.18
CA LYS A 109 43.42 -5.67 -24.72
C LYS A 109 42.02 -5.48 -24.08
N PRO A 110 41.73 -6.00 -22.87
CA PRO A 110 40.38 -5.88 -22.28
C PRO A 110 40.02 -4.43 -21.94
N ALA A 111 38.87 -3.96 -22.40
CA ALA A 111 38.31 -2.68 -21.97
C ALA A 111 37.87 -2.77 -20.50
N ALA A 112 38.47 -1.94 -19.64
CA ALA A 112 38.05 -1.82 -18.25
C ALA A 112 36.58 -1.36 -18.18
N ALA A 113 35.83 -1.90 -17.22
CA ALA A 113 34.47 -1.46 -16.95
C ALA A 113 34.48 0.05 -16.65
N LYS A 114 33.81 0.82 -17.51
CA LYS A 114 33.65 2.27 -17.33
C LYS A 114 32.87 2.49 -16.03
N PRO A 115 33.38 3.28 -15.06
CA PRO A 115 32.64 3.54 -13.83
C PRO A 115 31.32 4.22 -14.18
N GLU A 116 30.23 3.72 -13.60
CA GLU A 116 28.92 4.35 -13.71
C GLU A 116 29.00 5.76 -13.13
N THR A 117 28.63 6.75 -13.93
CA THR A 117 28.60 8.15 -13.50
C THR A 117 27.54 8.27 -12.40
N PRO A 118 27.87 8.82 -11.21
CA PRO A 118 26.87 8.99 -10.16
C PRO A 118 25.69 9.82 -10.66
N LYS A 119 24.47 9.26 -10.61
CA LYS A 119 23.24 10.03 -10.87
C LYS A 119 23.15 11.14 -9.83
N THR A 120 23.33 12.40 -10.24
CA THR A 120 23.16 13.55 -9.33
C THR A 120 21.72 13.58 -8.83
N VAL A 121 21.52 13.34 -7.53
CA VAL A 121 20.18 13.39 -6.92
C VAL A 121 19.78 14.85 -6.74
N THR A 122 18.68 15.25 -7.38
CA THR A 122 18.07 16.58 -7.23
C THR A 122 16.88 16.53 -6.28
N PRO A 123 16.55 17.61 -5.55
CA PRO A 123 15.30 17.71 -4.81
C PRO A 123 14.08 17.56 -5.72
N GLU A 124 13.02 16.93 -5.22
CA GLU A 124 11.70 16.88 -5.87
C GLU A 124 10.83 18.09 -5.49
N TRP A 125 11.12 18.66 -4.32
CA TRP A 125 10.52 19.90 -3.81
C TRP A 125 11.45 21.08 -4.07
N GLN A 126 10.86 22.22 -4.44
CA GLN A 126 11.55 23.50 -4.51
C GLN A 126 10.76 24.56 -3.74
N THR A 127 11.43 25.66 -3.39
CA THR A 127 10.74 26.82 -2.85
C THR A 127 10.11 27.65 -3.97
N VAL A 128 9.02 28.36 -3.67
CA VAL A 128 8.36 29.23 -4.66
C VAL A 128 9.25 30.39 -5.12
N GLU A 129 8.98 30.96 -6.31
CA GLU A 129 9.73 32.10 -6.86
C GLU A 129 9.64 33.38 -6.00
N LYS A 130 8.56 33.53 -5.23
CA LYS A 130 8.29 34.75 -4.46
C LYS A 130 9.22 34.84 -3.25
N LYS A 131 10.31 35.62 -3.39
CA LYS A 131 11.40 35.79 -2.40
C LYS A 131 10.99 35.84 -0.92
N GLU A 132 9.95 36.60 -0.57
CA GLU A 132 9.50 36.72 0.84
C GLU A 132 8.76 35.48 1.38
N GLN A 133 8.39 34.54 0.53
CA GLN A 133 7.78 33.24 0.89
C GLN A 133 8.78 32.09 0.66
N GLN A 134 10.08 32.39 0.56
CA GLN A 134 11.10 31.37 0.39
C GLN A 134 11.50 30.73 1.72
N GLY A 135 11.69 29.41 1.68
CA GLY A 135 12.32 28.62 2.74
C GLY A 135 13.59 27.95 2.22
N THR A 136 14.09 26.95 2.94
CA THR A 136 15.21 26.11 2.48
C THR A 136 14.74 24.70 2.19
N VAL A 137 15.28 24.09 1.13
CA VAL A 137 15.12 22.66 0.82
C VAL A 137 16.49 21.99 0.84
N THR A 138 16.64 20.90 1.58
CA THR A 138 17.85 20.07 1.61
C THR A 138 17.51 18.60 1.39
N ILE A 139 18.43 17.84 0.79
CA ILE A 139 18.29 16.38 0.68
C ILE A 139 18.85 15.76 1.96
N ARG A 140 18.10 14.84 2.56
CA ARG A 140 18.48 14.13 3.79
C ARG A 140 18.22 12.64 3.62
N GLU A 141 19.20 11.79 3.89
CA GLU A 141 19.03 10.34 3.94
C GLU A 141 19.18 9.89 5.40
N GLU A 142 18.19 9.16 5.92
CA GLU A 142 18.16 8.64 7.29
C GLU A 142 17.57 7.22 7.29
N LYS A 143 18.25 6.25 7.91
CA LYS A 143 17.75 4.87 8.10
C LYS A 143 17.22 4.21 6.82
N GLY A 144 17.97 4.33 5.73
CA GLY A 144 17.60 3.77 4.42
C GLY A 144 16.46 4.48 3.68
N VAL A 145 16.05 5.69 4.10
CA VAL A 145 15.03 6.49 3.41
C VAL A 145 15.53 7.89 3.10
N ARG A 146 15.32 8.34 1.87
CA ARG A 146 15.57 9.71 1.40
C ARG A 146 14.36 10.62 1.60
N TYR A 147 14.67 11.84 2.02
CA TYR A 147 13.75 12.91 2.28
C TYR A 147 14.22 14.21 1.60
N ASN A 148 13.28 15.12 1.35
CA ASN A 148 13.56 16.55 1.22
C ASN A 148 13.10 17.22 2.52
N GLN A 149 14.06 17.76 3.26
CA GLN A 149 13.76 18.55 4.45
C GLN A 149 13.42 19.98 4.02
N LEU A 150 12.23 20.43 4.41
CA LEU A 150 11.63 21.71 4.08
C LEU A 150 11.60 22.56 5.35
N SER A 151 12.31 23.67 5.36
CA SER A 151 12.46 24.50 6.56
C SER A 151 12.07 25.95 6.32
N SER A 152 11.34 26.50 7.29
CA SER A 152 11.13 27.94 7.43
C SER A 152 12.38 28.65 7.95
N THR A 153 12.52 29.94 7.64
CA THR A 153 13.67 30.79 7.99
C THR A 153 13.29 31.91 8.95
N ALA A 154 14.27 32.68 9.41
CA ALA A 154 14.05 33.87 10.25
C ALA A 154 13.39 35.04 9.52
N GLN A 155 13.30 34.98 8.18
CA GLN A 155 12.65 35.98 7.33
C GLN A 155 11.18 35.65 7.06
N ASN A 156 10.73 34.44 7.41
CA ASN A 156 9.34 34.01 7.23
C ASN A 156 8.47 34.37 8.45
N ASP A 157 7.16 34.35 8.23
CA ASP A 157 6.13 34.45 9.28
C ASP A 157 5.12 33.28 9.18
N ASN A 158 4.00 33.35 9.88
CA ASN A 158 2.89 32.40 9.75
C ASN A 158 1.69 32.95 8.93
N ALA A 159 1.78 34.18 8.45
CA ALA A 159 0.68 34.97 7.89
C ALA A 159 0.90 35.35 6.41
N GLY A 160 1.66 36.40 6.11
CA GLY A 160 1.84 36.92 4.75
C GLY A 160 3.02 36.29 4.00
N LYS A 161 4.03 35.85 4.75
CA LYS A 161 5.36 35.44 4.31
C LYS A 161 5.76 34.03 4.84
N PRO A 162 4.86 33.02 4.91
CA PRO A 162 5.30 31.67 5.26
C PRO A 162 6.26 31.11 4.22
N ALA A 163 7.12 30.18 4.60
CA ALA A 163 7.91 29.43 3.63
C ALA A 163 6.98 28.49 2.85
N LEU A 164 6.97 28.63 1.52
CA LEU A 164 6.13 27.84 0.62
C LEU A 164 6.99 26.97 -0.30
N PHE A 165 6.54 25.74 -0.48
CA PHE A 165 7.20 24.73 -1.30
C PHE A 165 6.23 24.11 -2.30
N GLU A 166 6.74 23.83 -3.49
CA GLU A 166 6.02 23.22 -4.60
C GLU A 166 6.79 21.99 -5.13
N LYS A 167 6.05 20.99 -5.60
CA LYS A 167 6.59 19.79 -6.25
C LYS A 167 6.04 19.72 -7.67
N LYS A 168 6.94 19.50 -8.64
CA LYS A 168 6.54 19.43 -10.06
C LYS A 168 5.52 18.30 -10.27
N GLY A 169 4.38 18.65 -10.88
CA GLY A 169 3.28 17.71 -11.13
C GLY A 169 2.23 17.64 -10.02
N LEU A 170 2.48 18.21 -8.83
CA LEU A 170 1.46 18.33 -7.78
C LEU A 170 0.55 19.53 -8.07
N THR A 171 -0.64 19.27 -8.61
CA THR A 171 -1.62 20.27 -9.05
C THR A 171 -3.03 19.72 -8.86
N VAL A 172 -4.02 20.61 -8.82
CA VAL A 172 -5.44 20.25 -9.03
C VAL A 172 -5.60 19.55 -10.39
N ASP A 173 -6.39 18.48 -10.42
CA ASP A 173 -6.64 17.64 -11.60
C ASP A 173 -7.52 18.33 -12.66
N ALA A 174 -7.76 17.64 -13.79
CA ALA A 174 -8.60 18.15 -14.87
C ALA A 174 -10.09 18.29 -14.49
N ASN A 175 -10.55 17.56 -13.47
CA ASN A 175 -11.92 17.57 -12.98
C ASN A 175 -12.15 18.62 -11.87
N GLY A 176 -11.11 19.33 -11.44
CA GLY A 176 -11.17 20.35 -10.38
C GLY A 176 -10.99 19.82 -8.96
N ASN A 177 -10.49 18.58 -8.79
CA ASN A 177 -10.17 17.97 -7.51
C ASN A 177 -8.70 18.20 -7.14
N ALA A 178 -8.43 18.52 -5.88
CA ALA A 178 -7.08 18.55 -5.31
C ALA A 178 -6.89 17.30 -4.45
N THR A 179 -5.83 16.52 -4.71
CA THR A 179 -5.49 15.31 -3.95
C THR A 179 -4.04 15.37 -3.52
N VAL A 180 -3.77 15.02 -2.27
CA VAL A 180 -2.41 14.98 -1.69
C VAL A 180 -2.29 13.72 -0.85
N ASP A 181 -1.32 12.85 -1.18
CA ASP A 181 -0.81 11.78 -0.30
C ASP A 181 0.65 12.14 0.01
N LEU A 182 0.96 12.37 1.28
CA LEU A 182 2.24 12.89 1.75
C LEU A 182 2.74 12.04 2.91
N THR A 183 3.83 11.31 2.69
CA THR A 183 4.60 10.69 3.78
C THR A 183 5.66 11.68 4.26
N PHE A 184 5.63 12.06 5.54
CA PHE A 184 6.56 13.03 6.12
C PHE A 184 6.92 12.71 7.58
N LYS A 185 7.93 13.41 8.11
CA LYS A 185 8.24 13.53 9.54
C LYS A 185 8.25 15.02 9.90
N ASP A 186 7.80 15.36 11.10
CA ASP A 186 8.04 16.69 11.67
C ASP A 186 9.34 16.65 12.47
N ASP A 187 10.39 17.34 12.00
CA ASP A 187 11.69 17.43 12.66
C ASP A 187 11.78 18.66 13.58
N SER A 188 10.70 19.46 13.69
CA SER A 188 10.66 20.66 14.52
C SER A 188 10.76 20.33 16.01
N GLU A 189 11.26 21.30 16.79
CA GLU A 189 11.10 21.30 18.25
C GLU A 189 9.62 21.12 18.64
N LYS A 190 9.37 20.30 19.67
CA LYS A 190 8.02 19.87 20.07
C LYS A 190 7.12 21.09 20.35
N GLY A 191 6.03 21.19 19.60
CA GLY A 191 5.04 22.27 19.72
C GLY A 191 5.39 23.58 18.99
N LYS A 192 6.53 23.67 18.29
CA LYS A 192 6.95 24.88 17.55
C LYS A 192 6.56 24.89 16.06
N SER A 193 6.09 23.76 15.55
CA SER A 193 5.68 23.57 14.15
C SER A 193 4.34 24.24 13.82
N ARG A 194 4.23 24.75 12.58
CA ARG A 194 3.01 25.30 11.95
C ARG A 194 2.95 24.87 10.49
N PHE A 195 3.02 23.56 10.29
CA PHE A 195 3.03 22.92 8.98
C PHE A 195 1.62 22.73 8.40
N GLY A 196 1.52 22.64 7.08
CA GLY A 196 0.33 22.14 6.40
C GLY A 196 0.39 22.29 4.89
N VAL A 197 -0.77 22.15 4.26
CA VAL A 197 -0.96 22.14 2.81
C VAL A 197 -1.99 23.18 2.43
N PHE A 198 -1.63 24.06 1.51
CA PHE A 198 -2.60 24.88 0.80
C PHE A 198 -3.10 24.15 -0.46
N LEU A 199 -4.42 24.15 -0.66
CA LEU A 199 -5.12 23.61 -1.82
C LEU A 199 -5.89 24.75 -2.50
N LYS A 200 -5.99 24.70 -3.84
CA LYS A 200 -6.57 25.77 -4.67
C LYS A 200 -6.01 27.16 -4.28
N PHE A 201 -4.68 27.23 -4.13
CA PHE A 201 -3.99 28.41 -3.62
C PHE A 201 -3.90 29.52 -4.68
N LYS A 202 -4.43 30.70 -4.35
CA LYS A 202 -4.17 31.94 -5.09
C LYS A 202 -3.17 32.83 -4.37
N ASP A 203 -3.41 33.10 -3.09
CA ASP A 203 -2.53 33.84 -2.19
C ASP A 203 -2.86 33.53 -0.72
N THR A 204 -2.16 34.15 0.23
CA THR A 204 -2.34 33.89 1.68
C THR A 204 -3.70 34.33 2.26
N LYS A 205 -4.51 35.06 1.50
CA LYS A 205 -5.90 35.44 1.81
C LYS A 205 -6.94 34.76 0.91
N ASN A 206 -6.52 33.94 -0.05
CA ASN A 206 -7.36 33.26 -1.04
C ASN A 206 -6.88 31.81 -1.21
N ASN A 207 -7.35 30.90 -0.35
CA ASN A 207 -6.92 29.50 -0.30
C ASN A 207 -7.85 28.62 0.54
N VAL A 208 -7.68 27.30 0.40
CA VAL A 208 -8.07 26.30 1.41
C VAL A 208 -6.78 25.76 2.04
N PHE A 209 -6.80 25.48 3.33
CA PHE A 209 -5.66 24.99 4.09
C PHE A 209 -6.06 23.80 4.98
N VAL A 210 -5.19 22.80 5.07
CA VAL A 210 -5.23 21.74 6.10
C VAL A 210 -3.85 21.60 6.69
N GLY A 211 -3.74 21.64 8.01
CA GLY A 211 -2.45 21.54 8.70
C GLY A 211 -2.61 21.43 10.19
N TYR A 212 -1.54 21.66 10.94
CA TYR A 212 -1.54 21.68 12.39
C TYR A 212 -0.66 22.79 12.94
N ASP A 213 -0.91 23.09 14.20
CA ASP A 213 -0.05 23.88 15.09
C ASP A 213 0.11 23.09 16.42
N LYS A 214 0.62 23.74 17.46
CA LYS A 214 0.76 23.15 18.80
C LYS A 214 -0.53 22.56 19.38
N ASP A 215 -1.70 23.07 18.96
CA ASP A 215 -3.02 22.68 19.48
C ASP A 215 -3.67 21.58 18.61
N GLY A 216 -2.99 21.11 17.56
CA GLY A 216 -3.40 19.98 16.72
C GLY A 216 -3.90 20.35 15.33
N TRP A 217 -4.46 19.36 14.64
CA TRP A 217 -4.92 19.48 13.25
C TRP A 217 -6.18 20.32 13.09
N PHE A 218 -6.21 21.12 12.03
CA PHE A 218 -7.34 21.95 11.64
C PHE A 218 -7.38 22.17 10.12
N TRP A 219 -8.56 22.53 9.62
CA TRP A 219 -8.72 23.18 8.33
C TRP A 219 -8.99 24.68 8.50
N GLU A 220 -8.64 25.45 7.48
CA GLU A 220 -9.00 26.85 7.32
C GLU A 220 -9.35 27.11 5.85
N TYR A 221 -10.26 28.05 5.58
CA TYR A 221 -10.35 28.63 4.24
C TYR A 221 -10.46 30.15 4.34
N LYS A 222 -9.92 30.81 3.31
CA LYS A 222 -9.94 32.27 3.16
C LYS A 222 -10.42 32.65 1.77
N SER A 223 -11.39 33.56 1.71
CA SER A 223 -11.86 34.25 0.51
C SER A 223 -12.09 35.74 0.82
N PRO A 224 -12.38 36.58 -0.19
CA PRO A 224 -12.66 38.00 0.02
C PRO A 224 -13.95 38.26 0.80
N THR A 225 -14.88 37.30 0.83
CA THR A 225 -16.20 37.40 1.47
C THR A 225 -16.27 36.69 2.81
N THR A 226 -15.59 35.54 2.95
CA THR A 226 -15.67 34.69 4.14
C THR A 226 -14.31 34.07 4.44
N SER A 227 -13.88 34.15 5.70
CA SER A 227 -12.72 33.42 6.20
C SER A 227 -13.08 32.76 7.53
N THR A 228 -12.80 31.46 7.68
CA THR A 228 -13.03 30.73 8.94
C THR A 228 -12.17 29.48 9.02
N TRP A 229 -12.11 28.88 10.19
CA TRP A 229 -11.29 27.71 10.51
C TRP A 229 -12.05 26.73 11.41
N TYR A 230 -11.51 25.51 11.53
CA TYR A 230 -12.06 24.47 12.39
C TYR A 230 -12.01 24.86 13.87
N ARG A 231 -13.18 24.81 14.53
CA ARG A 231 -13.38 25.16 15.95
C ARG A 231 -13.76 23.96 16.84
N GLY A 232 -13.77 22.75 16.28
CA GLY A 232 -14.03 21.52 17.04
C GLY A 232 -12.78 21.00 17.75
N SER A 233 -12.92 19.86 18.43
CA SER A 233 -11.81 19.15 19.07
C SER A 233 -10.81 18.68 18.01
N ARG A 234 -9.55 19.11 18.14
CA ARG A 234 -8.48 18.79 17.18
C ARG A 234 -7.84 17.44 17.50
N VAL A 235 -7.51 16.67 16.46
CA VAL A 235 -6.57 15.55 16.58
C VAL A 235 -5.18 16.12 16.92
N ALA A 236 -4.45 15.50 17.85
CA ALA A 236 -3.15 15.98 18.29
C ALA A 236 -2.15 16.12 17.13
N ALA A 237 -1.25 17.10 17.24
CA ALA A 237 -0.16 17.29 16.28
C ALA A 237 0.81 16.09 16.31
N PRO A 238 1.54 15.81 15.22
CA PRO A 238 2.56 14.77 15.19
C PRO A 238 3.60 14.91 16.31
N GLU A 239 4.09 13.77 16.82
CA GLU A 239 5.27 13.78 17.68
C GLU A 239 6.54 14.03 16.84
N THR A 240 7.50 14.77 17.38
CA THR A 240 8.78 15.06 16.70
C THR A 240 9.47 13.76 16.27
N GLY A 241 9.85 13.68 14.99
CA GLY A 241 10.48 12.51 14.35
C GLY A 241 9.54 11.36 13.98
N SER A 242 8.26 11.40 14.39
CA SER A 242 7.27 10.39 14.01
C SER A 242 7.01 10.40 12.50
N THR A 243 6.78 9.22 11.91
CA THR A 243 6.41 9.12 10.49
C THR A 243 4.89 9.23 10.34
N ASN A 244 4.47 10.08 9.42
CA ASN A 244 3.10 10.52 9.22
C ASN A 244 2.71 10.35 7.75
N ARG A 245 1.54 9.78 7.48
CA ARG A 245 0.95 9.67 6.15
C ARG A 245 -0.33 10.50 6.09
N LEU A 246 -0.20 11.72 5.58
CA LEU A 246 -1.28 12.67 5.40
C LEU A 246 -1.95 12.45 4.05
N SER A 247 -3.25 12.19 4.06
CA SER A 247 -4.12 12.20 2.90
C SER A 247 -5.07 13.38 2.98
N ILE A 248 -5.16 14.20 1.93
CA ILE A 248 -6.13 15.29 1.81
C ILE A 248 -6.81 15.19 0.44
N THR A 249 -8.14 15.34 0.43
CA THR A 249 -8.92 15.52 -0.79
C THR A 249 -9.82 16.74 -0.67
N LEU A 250 -9.80 17.60 -1.70
CA LEU A 250 -10.76 18.67 -1.90
C LEU A 250 -11.39 18.50 -3.29
N LYS A 251 -12.64 18.05 -3.32
CA LYS A 251 -13.36 17.78 -4.56
C LYS A 251 -13.81 19.07 -5.27
N SER A 252 -14.23 18.94 -6.52
CA SER A 252 -14.77 20.06 -7.31
C SER A 252 -16.07 20.66 -6.75
N ASP A 253 -16.88 19.88 -6.03
CA ASP A 253 -18.08 20.33 -5.30
C ASP A 253 -17.77 21.06 -3.98
N GLY A 254 -16.50 21.09 -3.56
CA GLY A 254 -16.06 21.74 -2.34
C GLY A 254 -16.03 20.85 -1.10
N GLN A 255 -16.28 19.54 -1.21
CA GLN A 255 -16.07 18.60 -0.09
C GLN A 255 -14.58 18.47 0.22
N LEU A 256 -14.21 18.80 1.47
CA LEU A 256 -12.88 18.66 2.04
C LEU A 256 -12.86 17.49 3.05
N ASN A 257 -11.94 16.56 2.85
CA ASN A 257 -11.64 15.46 3.76
C ASN A 257 -10.13 15.36 3.99
N ALA A 258 -9.70 15.01 5.20
CA ALA A 258 -8.30 14.74 5.50
C ALA A 258 -8.12 13.69 6.61
N SER A 259 -7.12 12.82 6.43
CA SER A 259 -6.67 11.85 7.42
C SER A 259 -5.15 11.89 7.59
N ASN A 260 -4.65 11.50 8.76
CA ASN A 260 -3.23 11.29 8.99
C ASN A 260 -3.02 9.94 9.69
N ASN A 261 -2.18 9.06 9.13
CA ASN A 261 -2.02 7.67 9.58
C ASN A 261 -3.38 6.95 9.70
N ASP A 262 -4.23 7.12 8.68
CA ASP A 262 -5.60 6.59 8.57
C ASP A 262 -6.60 7.10 9.64
N VAL A 263 -6.16 7.95 10.58
CA VAL A 263 -7.04 8.66 11.52
C VAL A 263 -7.65 9.87 10.83
N ASN A 264 -8.99 9.93 10.77
CA ASN A 264 -9.71 11.07 10.24
C ASN A 264 -9.51 12.32 11.11
N LEU A 265 -9.15 13.46 10.51
CA LEU A 265 -8.77 14.67 11.25
C LEU A 265 -9.96 15.53 11.69
N PHE A 266 -11.06 15.47 10.95
CA PHE A 266 -12.31 16.21 11.17
C PHE A 266 -13.43 15.65 10.28
N ASP A 267 -14.70 15.85 10.65
CA ASP A 267 -15.84 15.50 9.81
C ASP A 267 -15.80 16.23 8.45
N THR A 268 -16.33 15.60 7.38
CA THR A 268 -16.37 16.19 6.03
C THR A 268 -16.90 17.61 6.04
N VAL A 269 -16.13 18.56 5.48
CA VAL A 269 -16.56 19.96 5.38
C VAL A 269 -16.80 20.34 3.93
N THR A 270 -18.01 20.80 3.62
CA THR A 270 -18.33 21.37 2.32
C THR A 270 -18.09 22.88 2.36
N LEU A 271 -17.23 23.39 1.48
CA LEU A 271 -17.01 24.82 1.30
C LEU A 271 -18.32 25.52 0.89
N PRO A 272 -18.62 26.73 1.42
CA PRO A 272 -19.74 27.53 0.92
C PRO A 272 -19.60 27.79 -0.58
N ALA A 273 -20.72 27.79 -1.33
CA ALA A 273 -20.71 27.94 -2.79
C ALA A 273 -19.86 29.13 -3.26
N ALA A 274 -20.03 30.31 -2.65
CA ALA A 274 -19.25 31.51 -2.99
C ALA A 274 -17.74 31.38 -2.75
N VAL A 275 -17.29 30.53 -1.81
CA VAL A 275 -15.87 30.25 -1.56
C VAL A 275 -15.34 29.28 -2.62
N ASN A 276 -16.09 28.21 -2.91
CA ASN A 276 -15.71 27.23 -3.92
C ASN A 276 -15.69 27.86 -5.33
N ASP A 277 -16.69 28.68 -5.69
CA ASP A 277 -16.76 29.40 -6.96
C ASP A 277 -15.62 30.40 -7.15
N HIS A 278 -15.16 31.05 -6.08
CA HIS A 278 -14.02 31.97 -6.12
C HIS A 278 -12.69 31.23 -6.35
N LEU A 279 -12.53 30.04 -5.75
CA LEU A 279 -11.28 29.25 -5.80
C LEU A 279 -11.25 28.18 -6.92
N LYS A 280 -12.36 27.92 -7.63
CA LYS A 280 -12.48 26.79 -8.58
C LYS A 280 -11.43 26.75 -9.70
N ASN A 281 -10.92 27.91 -10.11
CA ASN A 281 -9.94 28.04 -11.19
C ASN A 281 -8.48 27.92 -10.70
N GLU A 282 -8.25 27.96 -9.38
CA GLU A 282 -6.90 27.99 -8.81
C GLU A 282 -6.35 26.56 -8.71
N LYS A 283 -5.21 26.31 -9.37
CA LYS A 283 -4.65 24.96 -9.51
C LYS A 283 -3.47 24.64 -8.60
N LYS A 284 -2.91 25.63 -7.92
CA LYS A 284 -1.72 25.45 -7.09
C LYS A 284 -2.04 24.67 -5.82
N ILE A 285 -1.19 23.69 -5.52
CA ILE A 285 -1.11 22.98 -4.25
C ILE A 285 0.30 23.23 -3.72
N LEU A 286 0.41 23.74 -2.49
CA LEU A 286 1.70 24.13 -1.89
C LEU A 286 1.81 23.58 -0.47
N LEU A 287 3.00 23.15 -0.07
CA LEU A 287 3.29 22.93 1.36
C LEU A 287 3.68 24.26 2.00
N LYS A 288 3.24 24.46 3.25
CA LYS A 288 3.54 25.62 4.09
C LYS A 288 4.37 25.19 5.30
N ALA A 289 5.47 25.88 5.54
CA ALA A 289 6.19 25.88 6.82
C ALA A 289 6.12 27.31 7.42
N GLY A 290 5.43 27.47 8.55
CA GLY A 290 5.30 28.76 9.23
C GLY A 290 6.42 29.03 10.24
N SER A 291 6.78 30.30 10.42
CA SER A 291 7.61 30.78 11.54
C SER A 291 6.79 31.66 12.48
N TYR A 292 7.15 31.67 13.76
CA TYR A 292 6.58 32.59 14.76
C TYR A 292 7.68 32.93 15.77
N ASP A 293 8.05 34.20 15.92
CA ASP A 293 9.21 34.63 16.74
C ASP A 293 10.50 33.82 16.44
N ASP A 294 11.02 33.04 17.39
CA ASP A 294 12.16 32.14 17.21
C ASP A 294 11.77 30.73 16.73
N GLU A 295 10.48 30.38 16.77
CA GLU A 295 9.93 29.09 16.39
C GLU A 295 10.01 28.85 14.87
N ARG A 296 10.51 27.68 14.47
CA ARG A 296 10.66 27.26 13.07
C ARG A 296 9.95 25.93 12.83
N THR A 297 9.21 25.87 11.73
CA THR A 297 8.76 24.61 11.15
C THR A 297 9.89 24.01 10.30
N VAL A 298 10.21 22.73 10.54
CA VAL A 298 11.17 21.90 9.81
C VAL A 298 10.55 20.52 9.59
N VAL A 299 10.30 20.12 8.35
CA VAL A 299 9.65 18.83 8.04
C VAL A 299 10.43 18.05 6.99
N SER A 300 10.62 16.74 7.20
CA SER A 300 11.24 15.84 6.23
C SER A 300 10.17 15.12 5.42
N VAL A 301 9.92 15.55 4.17
CA VAL A 301 9.00 14.88 3.24
C VAL A 301 9.74 13.75 2.52
N LYS A 302 9.19 12.54 2.52
CA LYS A 302 9.78 11.38 1.82
C LYS A 302 9.76 11.62 0.31
N THR A 303 10.87 11.37 -0.36
CA THR A 303 10.96 11.48 -1.84
C THR A 303 10.37 10.25 -2.52
N ASP A 304 9.88 10.40 -3.75
CA ASP A 304 9.46 9.27 -4.59
C ASP A 304 10.71 8.47 -5.03
N ASN A 305 11.76 9.18 -5.43
CA ASN A 305 13.04 8.59 -5.80
C ASN A 305 13.83 8.12 -4.56
N GLN A 306 13.80 6.81 -4.35
CA GLN A 306 14.60 6.09 -3.35
C GLN A 306 15.76 5.27 -3.98
N GLU A 307 16.08 5.47 -5.26
CA GLU A 307 17.22 4.79 -5.89
C GLU A 307 18.54 5.22 -5.23
N GLY A 308 19.45 4.25 -5.02
CA GLY A 308 20.80 4.50 -4.52
C GLY A 308 20.88 4.99 -3.07
N VAL A 309 19.77 5.03 -2.33
CA VAL A 309 19.79 5.29 -0.89
C VAL A 309 20.52 4.14 -0.20
N LYS A 310 21.48 4.44 0.66
CA LYS A 310 22.18 3.41 1.43
C LYS A 310 21.24 2.87 2.50
N THR A 311 20.88 1.59 2.39
CA THR A 311 20.35 0.85 3.53
C THR A 311 21.40 0.81 4.63
N GLU A 312 20.97 0.88 5.90
CA GLU A 312 21.88 0.54 6.99
C GLU A 312 22.09 -0.97 6.96
N ASP A 313 23.21 -1.39 6.39
CA ASP A 313 23.66 -2.78 6.35
C ASP A 313 24.15 -3.27 7.73
N THR A 314 23.46 -2.86 8.81
CA THR A 314 23.47 -3.65 10.03
C THR A 314 22.81 -4.98 9.68
N PRO A 315 23.52 -6.12 9.74
CA PRO A 315 22.88 -7.40 9.51
C PRO A 315 21.74 -7.51 10.52
N ALA A 316 20.51 -7.60 10.05
CA ALA A 316 19.39 -7.89 10.93
C ALA A 316 19.75 -9.16 11.69
N GLU A 317 19.94 -9.03 13.00
CA GLU A 317 20.22 -10.16 13.87
C GLU A 317 19.10 -11.16 13.62
N LYS A 318 19.45 -12.41 13.28
CA LYS A 318 18.45 -13.41 12.89
C LYS A 318 17.43 -13.48 14.02
N GLU A 319 16.15 -13.18 13.72
CA GLU A 319 15.10 -13.18 14.73
C GLU A 319 15.11 -14.52 15.47
N THR A 320 15.54 -14.49 16.74
CA THR A 320 15.53 -15.63 17.63
C THR A 320 14.17 -15.66 18.32
N GLY A 321 13.31 -16.54 17.84
CA GLY A 321 12.14 -16.96 18.61
C GLY A 321 12.55 -17.87 19.78
N PRO A 322 11.70 -18.04 20.80
CA PRO A 322 11.83 -19.19 21.69
C PRO A 322 11.74 -20.48 20.85
N GLU A 323 12.55 -21.48 21.20
CA GLU A 323 12.42 -22.81 20.61
C GLU A 323 11.05 -23.42 20.97
N VAL A 324 10.52 -24.27 20.09
CA VAL A 324 9.26 -24.96 20.35
C VAL A 324 9.50 -26.05 21.39
N ASP A 325 9.03 -25.83 22.62
CA ASP A 325 8.93 -26.87 23.64
C ASP A 325 7.58 -27.58 23.54
N ASP A 326 7.53 -28.66 22.78
CA ASP A 326 6.39 -29.56 22.67
C ASP A 326 6.51 -30.80 23.57
N SER A 327 7.45 -30.81 24.53
CA SER A 327 7.75 -31.98 25.39
C SER A 327 6.60 -32.49 26.25
N LYS A 328 5.53 -31.70 26.39
CA LYS A 328 4.30 -32.03 27.14
C LYS A 328 3.05 -32.11 26.24
N VAL A 329 3.21 -31.92 24.94
CA VAL A 329 2.12 -31.98 23.96
C VAL A 329 1.97 -33.41 23.47
N THR A 330 0.74 -33.90 23.42
CA THR A 330 0.44 -35.22 22.84
C THR A 330 -0.16 -35.02 21.47
N TYR A 331 0.56 -35.48 20.44
CA TYR A 331 0.12 -35.38 19.06
C TYR A 331 -0.58 -36.64 18.57
N ASP A 332 -1.61 -36.46 17.75
CA ASP A 332 -2.25 -37.49 16.94
C ASP A 332 -2.00 -37.23 15.44
N THR A 333 -2.41 -38.17 14.59
CA THR A 333 -2.36 -38.05 13.14
C THR A 333 -3.70 -38.36 12.52
N ILE A 334 -4.28 -37.37 11.85
CA ILE A 334 -5.40 -37.59 10.92
C ILE A 334 -4.87 -37.61 9.48
N GLN A 335 -5.33 -38.57 8.69
CA GLN A 335 -4.83 -38.77 7.33
C GLN A 335 -5.91 -39.21 6.34
N SER A 336 -5.71 -38.80 5.09
CA SER A 336 -6.47 -39.16 3.90
C SER A 336 -5.50 -39.69 2.83
N LYS A 337 -6.00 -40.00 1.62
CA LYS A 337 -5.17 -40.47 0.50
C LYS A 337 -4.16 -39.45 -0.06
N VAL A 338 -4.25 -38.17 0.30
CA VAL A 338 -3.43 -37.08 -0.28
C VAL A 338 -2.87 -36.11 0.76
N LEU A 339 -3.31 -36.22 2.01
CA LEU A 339 -3.07 -35.26 3.08
C LEU A 339 -2.92 -36.01 4.41
N LYS A 340 -1.83 -35.76 5.13
CA LYS A 340 -1.58 -36.16 6.51
C LYS A 340 -1.40 -34.89 7.35
N ALA A 341 -2.10 -34.78 8.47
CA ALA A 341 -1.94 -33.68 9.41
C ALA A 341 -1.61 -34.22 10.81
N VAL A 342 -0.61 -33.62 11.44
CA VAL A 342 -0.25 -33.86 12.84
C VAL A 342 -1.01 -32.86 13.69
N ILE A 343 -1.87 -33.33 14.59
CA ILE A 343 -2.78 -32.51 15.39
C ILE A 343 -2.47 -32.65 16.88
N ASP A 344 -2.59 -31.56 17.63
CA ASP A 344 -2.53 -31.60 19.10
C ASP A 344 -3.86 -32.16 19.65
N GLN A 345 -3.79 -33.14 20.57
CA GLN A 345 -4.96 -33.72 21.22
C GLN A 345 -5.57 -32.84 22.31
N ALA A 346 -4.79 -31.93 22.91
CA ALA A 346 -5.23 -31.04 23.99
C ALA A 346 -5.89 -29.75 23.45
N PHE A 347 -5.55 -29.32 22.24
CA PHE A 347 -6.11 -28.13 21.60
C PHE A 347 -6.22 -28.31 20.07
N PRO A 348 -7.35 -27.94 19.42
CA PRO A 348 -7.58 -28.19 18.00
C PRO A 348 -6.68 -27.33 17.09
N SER A 349 -5.43 -27.75 16.93
CA SER A 349 -4.40 -27.11 16.12
C SER A 349 -3.54 -28.15 15.41
N CYS A 350 -2.99 -27.78 14.25
CA CYS A 350 -2.10 -28.63 13.47
C CYS A 350 -0.65 -28.18 13.66
N GLN A 351 0.23 -29.07 14.13
CA GLN A 351 1.68 -28.82 14.20
C GLN A 351 2.29 -28.78 12.80
N GLY A 352 1.85 -29.66 11.91
CA GLY A 352 2.38 -29.80 10.57
C GLY A 352 1.42 -30.52 9.63
N ILE A 353 1.59 -30.23 8.34
CA ILE A 353 0.81 -30.82 7.25
C ILE A 353 1.77 -31.37 6.20
N GLN A 354 1.55 -32.63 5.79
CA GLN A 354 2.25 -33.27 4.70
C GLN A 354 1.24 -33.60 3.58
N LEU A 355 1.49 -33.07 2.38
CA LEU A 355 0.74 -33.39 1.17
C LEU A 355 1.52 -34.44 0.37
N GLU A 356 0.86 -35.54 0.00
CA GLU A 356 1.41 -36.45 -0.99
C GLU A 356 1.10 -35.93 -2.39
N TRP A 357 2.12 -35.38 -3.07
CA TRP A 357 2.06 -35.11 -4.49
C TRP A 357 2.15 -36.43 -5.26
N THR A 358 1.02 -37.08 -5.51
CA THR A 358 0.94 -38.20 -6.45
C THR A 358 1.20 -37.70 -7.86
N TYR A 359 2.48 -37.64 -8.25
CA TYR A 359 2.88 -37.49 -9.64
C TYR A 359 2.37 -38.72 -10.40
N PHE A 360 1.42 -38.51 -11.32
CA PHE A 360 0.96 -39.56 -12.24
C PHE A 360 2.05 -39.82 -13.30
N ALA A 361 3.13 -40.47 -12.88
CA ALA A 361 4.18 -40.97 -13.75
C ALA A 361 3.63 -42.18 -14.55
N ARG A 362 2.86 -41.89 -15.60
CA ARG A 362 2.57 -42.90 -16.63
C ARG A 362 3.92 -43.28 -17.26
N THR A 363 4.34 -44.52 -17.00
CA THR A 363 5.58 -45.18 -17.44
C THR A 363 6.93 -44.60 -16.96
N GLY A 364 7.41 -45.14 -15.83
CA GLY A 364 8.73 -45.79 -15.79
C GLY A 364 10.00 -44.94 -15.68
N SER A 365 10.26 -44.32 -14.53
CA SER A 365 11.61 -44.27 -13.91
C SER A 365 11.56 -43.80 -12.46
N THR A 366 12.32 -44.47 -11.59
CA THR A 366 12.39 -44.18 -10.15
C THR A 366 13.27 -42.97 -9.87
N VAL A 367 12.77 -41.99 -9.11
CA VAL A 367 13.60 -40.92 -8.51
C VAL A 367 13.25 -40.84 -7.03
N GLN A 368 14.24 -41.04 -6.15
CA GLN A 368 14.07 -40.87 -4.72
C GLN A 368 13.98 -39.38 -4.35
N PRO A 369 13.12 -38.98 -3.40
CA PRO A 369 13.15 -37.63 -2.83
C PRO A 369 14.36 -37.48 -1.90
N SER A 370 15.18 -36.45 -2.11
CA SER A 370 16.28 -36.12 -1.19
C SER A 370 15.72 -35.44 0.07
N LEU A 371 16.06 -35.97 1.24
CA LEU A 371 15.94 -35.23 2.49
C LEU A 371 16.80 -33.96 2.43
N TYR A 372 16.20 -32.80 2.71
CA TYR A 372 16.93 -31.63 3.16
C TYR A 372 16.95 -31.65 4.69
N GLN A 373 18.14 -31.56 5.26
CA GLN A 373 18.37 -31.09 6.63
C GLN A 373 18.52 -29.56 6.61
#